data_AF-A0A933VBG8-F1
#
_entry.id   AF-A0A933VBG8-F1
#
_cell.length_a   1.000
_cell.length_b   1.000
_cell.length_c   1.000
_cell.angle_alpha   90.00
_cell.angle_beta   90.00
_cell.angle_gamma   90.00
#
_symmetry.space_group_name_H-M   'P 1'
#
loop_
_entity.id
_entity.type
_entity.pdbx_description
1 polymer ?
#
loop_
_entity_poly.entity_id
_entity_poly.type
_entity_poly.pdbx_seq_one_letter_code
_entity_poly.pdbx_strand_id
1 'polypeptide(L)' 'MAQPAKHNRSWSPQDIAFLKLHYRKGTLHRDIAKGLKRTLNAVESKATELGLVSKRRKK' A
#
# COMPACT_ATOMS: atom_id res chain seq x y z
N MET A 1 18.23 -10.07 15.45
CA MET A 1 18.81 -9.34 14.30
C MET A 1 17.69 -8.62 13.55
N ALA A 2 17.55 -7.31 13.76
CA ALA A 2 16.62 -6.48 12.98
C ALA A 2 17.20 -6.33 11.56
N GLN A 3 16.45 -6.75 10.55
CA GLN A 3 16.94 -6.72 9.18
C GLN A 3 17.02 -5.29 8.65
N PRO A 4 18.12 -4.88 7.99
CA PRO A 4 18.29 -3.53 7.47
C PRO A 4 17.34 -3.29 6.28
N ALA A 5 16.73 -2.11 6.28
CA ALA A 5 15.76 -1.66 5.28
C ALA A 5 16.41 -1.54 3.89
N LYS A 6 16.32 -2.59 3.07
CA LYS A 6 16.50 -2.46 1.62
C LYS A 6 15.27 -1.77 1.04
N HIS A 7 15.40 -0.48 0.75
CA HIS A 7 14.36 0.43 0.27
C HIS A 7 13.78 0.09 -1.11
N ASN A 8 14.28 -0.95 -1.80
CA ASN A 8 13.76 -1.42 -3.10
C ASN A 8 13.08 -2.80 -3.02
N ARG A 9 12.36 -3.12 -1.93
CA ARG A 9 11.57 -4.36 -1.91
C ARG A 9 10.55 -4.32 -3.06
N SER A 10 10.72 -5.20 -4.04
CA SER A 10 9.71 -5.46 -5.06
C SER A 10 8.39 -5.77 -4.35
N TRP A 11 7.30 -5.18 -4.81
CA TRP A 11 5.97 -5.51 -4.30
C TRP A 11 5.64 -6.94 -4.71
N SER A 12 5.45 -7.84 -3.74
CA SER A 12 5.03 -9.19 -4.06
C SER A 12 3.58 -9.18 -4.53
N PRO A 13 3.15 -10.15 -5.35
CA PRO A 13 1.74 -10.28 -5.72
C PRO A 13 0.83 -10.41 -4.48
N GLN A 14 1.32 -10.99 -3.38
CA GLN A 14 0.62 -11.05 -2.10
C GLN A 14 0.42 -9.66 -1.46
N ASP A 15 1.46 -8.81 -1.46
CA ASP A 15 1.37 -7.44 -0.96
C ASP A 15 0.38 -6.60 -1.78
N ILE A 16 0.38 -6.81 -3.10
CA ILE A 16 -0.55 -6.14 -4.03
C ILE A 16 -1.99 -6.61 -3.79
N ALA A 17 -2.21 -7.91 -3.58
CA ALA A 17 -3.52 -8.45 -3.26
C ALA A 17 -4.04 -7.93 -1.92
N PHE A 18 -3.17 -7.87 -0.91
CA PHE A 18 -3.49 -7.30 0.40
C PHE A 18 -3.87 -5.83 0.29
N LEU A 19 -3.05 -5.03 -0.40
CA LEU A 19 -3.31 -3.63 -0.68
C LEU A 19 -4.68 -3.46 -1.37
N LYS A 20 -4.97 -4.19 -2.44
CA LYS A 20 -6.25 -4.15 -3.17
C LYS A 20 -7.45 -4.51 -2.29
N LEU A 21 -7.33 -5.56 -1.49
CA LEU A 21 -8.41 -6.04 -0.63
C LEU A 21 -8.74 -5.02 0.46
N HIS A 22 -7.72 -4.51 1.15
CA HIS A 22 -7.90 -3.51 2.20
C HIS A 22 -8.37 -2.17 1.65
N TYR A 23 -7.88 -1.78 0.46
CA TYR A 23 -8.34 -0.59 -0.23
C TYR A 23 -9.84 -0.69 -0.61
N ARG A 24 -10.29 -1.85 -1.12
CA ARG A 24 -11.71 -2.13 -1.38
C ARG A 24 -12.57 -2.10 -0.12
N LYS A 25 -12.02 -2.48 1.03
CA LYS A 25 -12.69 -2.40 2.34
C LYS A 25 -12.75 -0.97 2.92
N GLY A 26 -12.15 0.02 2.25
CA GLY A 26 -12.07 1.40 2.76
C GLY A 26 -11.10 1.55 3.93
N THR A 27 -10.14 0.62 4.09
CA THR A 27 -9.13 0.71 5.14
C THR A 27 -8.20 1.91 4.87
N LEU A 28 -7.85 2.65 5.92
CA LEU A 28 -6.92 3.77 5.82
C LEU A 28 -5.54 3.29 5.37
N HIS A 29 -4.87 4.10 4.55
CA HIS A 29 -3.53 3.80 4.04
C HIS A 29 -2.53 3.58 5.19
N ARG A 30 -2.78 4.24 6.34
CA ARG A 30 -2.02 4.10 7.60
C ARG A 30 -2.03 2.67 8.12
N ASP A 31 -3.19 2.04 8.15
CA ASP A 31 -3.36 0.69 8.69
C ASP A 31 -2.79 -0.35 7.72
N ILE A 32 -2.95 -0.12 6.42
CA ILE A 32 -2.31 -0.93 5.38
C ILE A 32 -0.79 -0.82 5.46
N ALA A 33 -0.26 0.39 5.63
CA ALA A 33 1.16 0.67 5.81
C ALA A 33 1.72 -0.04 7.05
N LYS A 34 0.99 -0.01 8.18
CA LYS A 34 1.34 -0.77 9.39
C LYS A 34 1.36 -2.28 9.14
N GLY A 35 0.34 -2.81 8.47
CA GLY A 35 0.25 -4.25 8.15
C GLY A 35 1.38 -4.72 7.23
N LEU A 36 1.73 -3.92 6.24
CA LEU A 36 2.81 -4.20 5.28
C LEU A 36 4.20 -3.77 5.79
N LYS A 37 4.30 -3.20 7.00
CA LYS A 37 5.52 -2.54 7.55
C LYS A 37 6.19 -1.61 6.53
N ARG A 38 5.38 -0.90 5.77
CA ARG A 38 5.77 0.07 4.72
C ARG A 38 5.43 1.47 5.16
N THR A 39 6.00 2.46 4.49
CA THR A 39 5.61 3.86 4.67
C THR A 39 4.30 4.15 3.94
N LEU A 40 3.53 5.11 4.47
CA LEU A 40 2.33 5.66 3.82
C LEU A 40 2.61 6.04 2.36
N ASN A 41 3.70 6.78 2.14
CA ASN A 41 4.09 7.25 0.82
C ASN A 41 4.33 6.10 -0.16
N ALA A 42 4.88 4.96 0.30
CA ALA A 42 5.07 3.80 -0.56
C ALA A 42 3.74 3.12 -0.92
N VAL A 43 2.82 3.03 0.04
CA VAL A 43 1.45 2.51 -0.15
C VAL A 43 0.69 3.40 -1.13
N GLU A 44 0.80 4.73 -0.99
CA GLU A 44 0.19 5.70 -1.89
C GLU A 44 0.78 5.62 -3.29
N SER A 45 2.10 5.71 -3.46
CA SER A 45 2.74 5.59 -4.77
C SER A 45 2.36 4.27 -5.46
N LYS A 46 2.29 3.16 -4.72
CA LYS A 46 1.88 1.88 -5.30
C LYS A 46 0.40 1.83 -5.63
N ALA A 47 -0.47 2.39 -4.78
CA ALA A 47 -1.89 2.49 -5.08
C ALA A 47 -2.13 3.34 -6.33
N THR A 48 -1.31 4.38 -6.57
CA THR A 48 -1.34 5.20 -7.79
C THR A 48 -0.89 4.42 -9.01
N GLU A 49 0.23 3.71 -8.90
CA GLU A 49 0.74 2.84 -9.96
C GLU A 49 -0.25 1.72 -10.33
N LEU A 50 -0.98 1.19 -9.35
CA LEU A 50 -2.00 0.15 -9.54
C LEU A 50 -3.39 0.71 -9.96
N GLY A 51 -3.54 2.03 -10.10
CA GLY A 51 -4.81 2.68 -10.44
C GLY A 51 -5.90 2.55 -9.36
N LEU A 52 -5.52 2.23 -8.12
CA LEU A 52 -6.45 2.06 -7.00
C LEU A 52 -6.83 3.41 -6.38
N VAL A 53 -5.93 4.39 -6.39
CA VAL A 53 -6.31 5.80 -6.16
C VAL A 53 -6.97 6.36 -7.41
N SER A 54 -8.16 5.84 -7.71
CA SER A 54 -9.12 6.63 -8.45
C SER A 54 -9.30 7.90 -7.66
N LYS A 55 -9.00 9.06 -8.29
CA LYS A 55 -9.45 10.39 -7.87
C LYS A 55 -10.78 10.19 -7.15
N ARG A 56 -10.77 10.22 -5.81
CA ARG A 56 -12.02 10.12 -5.06
C ARG A 56 -12.79 11.32 -5.56
N ARG A 57 -13.80 11.09 -6.41
CA ARG A 57 -14.70 12.14 -6.87
C ARG A 57 -15.15 12.81 -5.59
N LYS A 58 -14.76 14.07 -5.42
CA LYS A 58 -15.34 14.94 -4.42
C LYS A 58 -16.84 14.92 -4.74
N LYS A 59 -17.63 14.33 -3.85
CA LYS A 59 -19.07 14.61 -3.78
C LYS A 59 -19.23 15.79 -2.85
#